data_AF-A0A9W7ANW4-F1
#
_entry.id   AF-A0A9W7ANW4-F1
#
_cell.length_a   1.000
_cell.length_b   1.000
_cell.length_c   1.000
_cell.angle_alpha   90.00
_cell.angle_beta   90.00
_cell.angle_gamma   90.00
#
_symmetry.space_group_name_H-M   'P 1'
#
loop_
_entity.id
_entity.type
_entity.pdbx_description
1 polymer ?
#
loop_
_entity_poly.entity_id
_entity_poly.type
_entity_poly.pdbx_seq_one_letter_code
_entity_poly.pdbx_strand_id
1 'polypeptide(L)'
;MSTSPTPQWLPLESNPSILNPFIHRLGCPTSHEFTDVWGLDPDLLAMLPGPCVAMCLLYPSDTISGVRRGELRENKKDVEGKTAQRQFLIESNH
;
A
#
# COMPACT_ATOMS: atom_id res chain seq x y z
N MET A 1 -34.74 -5.88 -7.67
CA MET A 1 -33.33 -6.15 -7.30
C MET A 1 -32.89 -5.01 -6.39
N SER A 2 -32.77 -5.26 -5.09
CA SER A 2 -32.35 -4.24 -4.12
C SER A 2 -30.81 -4.16 -4.15
N THR A 3 -30.28 -3.11 -4.76
CA THR A 3 -28.84 -2.81 -4.70
C THR A 3 -28.56 -2.23 -3.32
N SER A 4 -27.90 -2.99 -2.44
CA SER A 4 -27.42 -2.45 -1.17
C SER A 4 -26.44 -1.30 -1.47
N PRO A 5 -26.56 -0.14 -0.81
CA PRO A 5 -25.64 0.98 -1.02
C PRO A 5 -24.20 0.52 -0.73
N THR A 6 -23.28 0.82 -1.63
CA THR A 6 -21.86 0.57 -1.40
C THR A 6 -21.40 1.43 -0.22
N PRO A 7 -20.70 0.86 0.77
CA PRO A 7 -20.23 1.63 1.90
C PRO A 7 -19.23 2.68 1.41
N GLN A 8 -19.54 3.95 1.65
CA GLN A 8 -18.63 5.06 1.35
C GLN A 8 -17.69 5.27 2.53
N TRP A 9 -16.45 4.83 2.36
CA TRP A 9 -15.38 5.02 3.33
C TRP A 9 -14.80 6.42 3.17
N LEU A 10 -14.51 7.08 4.29
CA LEU A 10 -13.76 8.33 4.26
C LEU A 10 -12.31 8.04 3.82
N PRO A 11 -11.70 8.89 2.99
CA PRO A 11 -10.30 8.72 2.60
C PRO A 11 -9.41 8.83 3.83
N LEU A 12 -8.43 7.93 3.92
CA LEU A 12 -7.45 7.92 5.00
C LEU A 12 -6.28 8.85 4.66
N GLU A 13 -5.84 9.64 5.65
CA GLU A 13 -4.66 10.49 5.52
C GLU A 13 -3.39 9.63 5.61
N SER A 14 -2.47 9.80 4.65
CA SER A 14 -1.18 9.10 4.61
C SER A 14 -0.18 9.74 5.60
N ASN A 15 -0.48 9.64 6.88
CA ASN A 15 0.27 10.28 7.96
C ASN A 15 0.51 9.26 9.11
N PRO A 16 1.77 9.05 9.56
CA PRO A 16 2.08 8.11 10.66
C PRO A 16 1.25 8.31 11.93
N SER A 17 0.92 9.56 12.28
CA SER A 17 0.12 9.86 13.48
C SER A 17 -1.33 9.33 13.40
N ILE A 18 -1.84 9.11 12.18
CA ILE A 18 -3.15 8.50 11.92
C ILE A 18 -3.02 7.00 11.66
N LEU A 19 -2.01 6.59 10.88
CA LEU A 19 -1.81 5.20 10.46
C LEU A 19 -1.38 4.28 11.61
N ASN A 20 -0.48 4.72 12.49
CA ASN A 20 0.03 3.88 13.59
C ASN A 20 -1.08 3.48 14.57
N PRO A 21 -1.88 4.41 15.13
CA PRO A 21 -3.02 4.02 15.97
C PRO A 21 -4.03 3.14 15.23
N PHE A 22 -4.22 3.35 13.93
CA PHE A 22 -5.13 2.55 13.11
C PHE A 22 -4.67 1.09 13.02
N ILE A 23 -3.42 0.82 12.64
CA ILE A 23 -2.92 -0.56 12.52
C ILE A 23 -2.84 -1.28 13.86
N HIS A 24 -2.51 -0.58 14.95
CA HIS A 24 -2.49 -1.20 16.27
C HIS A 24 -3.89 -1.60 16.73
N ARG A 25 -4.93 -0.81 16.40
CA ARG A 25 -6.33 -1.19 16.64
C ARG A 25 -6.78 -2.40 15.81
N LEU A 26 -6.17 -2.59 14.63
CA LEU A 26 -6.39 -3.78 13.79
C LEU A 26 -5.62 -5.03 14.28
N GLY A 27 -4.81 -4.90 15.33
CA GLY A 27 -4.05 -6.01 15.92
C GLY A 27 -2.61 -6.14 15.41
N CYS A 28 -2.08 -5.14 14.71
CA CYS A 28 -0.66 -5.14 14.31
C CYS A 28 0.24 -5.02 15.55
N PRO A 29 1.30 -5.86 15.69
CA PRO A 29 2.24 -5.77 16.81
C PRO A 29 2.88 -4.39 16.93
N THR A 30 3.14 -3.95 18.17
CA THR A 30 3.80 -2.65 18.46
C THR A 30 5.27 -2.58 18.03
N SER A 31 5.83 -3.69 17.54
CA SER A 31 7.17 -3.72 16.92
C SER A 31 7.20 -3.18 15.49
N HIS A 32 6.03 -2.86 14.90
CA HIS A 32 5.91 -2.32 13.56
C HIS A 32 5.17 -0.99 13.60
N GLU A 33 5.71 -0.01 12.89
CA GLU A 33 5.12 1.31 12.76
C GLU A 33 5.41 1.88 11.36
N PHE A 34 4.58 2.82 10.92
CA PHE A 34 4.84 3.69 9.80
C PHE A 34 5.77 4.83 10.22
N THR A 35 6.71 5.15 9.34
CA THR A 35 7.60 6.30 9.43
C THR A 35 7.56 7.05 8.10
N ASP A 36 7.64 8.38 8.14
CA ASP A 36 7.70 9.18 6.93
C ASP A 36 9.00 8.93 6.15
N VAL A 37 8.86 8.81 4.82
CA VAL A 37 9.97 8.70 3.88
C VAL A 37 10.22 10.08 3.28
N TRP A 38 11.30 10.73 3.69
CA TRP A 38 11.66 12.07 3.24
C TRP A 38 12.14 12.13 1.79
N GLY A 39 12.68 11.02 1.28
CA GLY A 39 13.15 10.87 -0.08
C GLY A 39 13.71 9.48 -0.35
N LEU A 40 14.04 9.20 -1.61
CA LEU A 40 14.55 7.90 -2.06
C LEU A 40 16.06 7.90 -2.26
N ASP A 41 16.74 9.00 -1.93
CA ASP A 41 18.19 9.08 -1.96
C ASP A 41 18.79 8.27 -0.81
N PRO A 42 19.97 7.64 -0.99
CA PRO A 42 20.56 6.76 0.01
C PRO A 42 20.70 7.39 1.41
N ASP A 43 21.07 8.68 1.46
CA ASP A 43 21.27 9.39 2.72
C ASP A 43 19.95 9.60 3.49
N LEU A 44 18.84 9.84 2.77
CA LEU A 44 17.52 9.99 3.38
C LEU A 44 16.94 8.65 3.78
N LEU A 45 17.17 7.59 2.99
CA LEU A 45 16.75 6.23 3.32
C LEU A 45 17.50 5.68 4.53
N ALA A 46 18.75 6.08 4.75
CA ALA A 46 19.53 5.68 5.92
C ALA A 46 18.94 6.20 7.25
N MET A 47 18.04 7.18 7.21
CA MET A 47 17.33 7.68 8.39
C MET A 47 16.16 6.78 8.81
N LEU A 48 15.72 5.86 7.95
CA LEU A 48 14.56 5.01 8.24
C LEU A 48 14.92 3.93 9.28
N PRO A 49 14.02 3.65 10.24
CA PRO A 49 14.21 2.53 11.15
C PRO A 49 14.19 1.21 10.36
N GLY A 50 15.15 0.33 10.66
CA GLY A 50 15.26 -0.99 10.06
C GLY A 50 14.94 -2.10 11.07
N PRO A 51 14.43 -3.26 10.62
CA PRO A 51 14.16 -3.64 9.22
C PRO A 51 12.84 -3.10 8.66
N CYS A 52 12.81 -2.72 7.37
CA CYS A 52 11.60 -2.29 6.67
C CYS A 52 10.95 -3.45 5.91
N VAL A 53 9.64 -3.67 6.13
CA VAL A 53 8.90 -4.81 5.56
C VAL A 53 7.93 -4.43 4.44
N ALA A 54 7.52 -3.16 4.36
CA ALA A 54 6.58 -2.67 3.37
C ALA A 54 6.70 -1.15 3.19
N MET A 55 6.30 -0.65 2.01
CA MET A 55 6.19 0.78 1.71
C MET A 55 4.79 1.09 1.20
N CYS A 56 4.16 2.13 1.74
CA CYS A 56 2.88 2.64 1.27
C CYS A 56 3.12 3.94 0.48
N LEU A 57 2.60 4.03 -0.73
CA LEU A 57 2.76 5.19 -1.61
C LEU A 57 1.39 5.76 -1.97
N LEU A 58 1.14 7.00 -1.57
CA LEU A 58 0.01 7.79 -2.04
C LEU A 58 0.43 8.58 -3.28
N TYR A 59 -0.34 8.48 -4.36
CA TYR A 59 -0.07 9.20 -5.61
C TYR A 59 -1.37 9.58 -6.34
N PRO A 60 -1.36 10.60 -7.22
CA PRO A 60 -2.52 10.95 -8.03
C PRO A 60 -2.87 9.84 -9.04
N SER A 61 -4.00 9.17 -8.84
CA SER A 61 -4.42 8.01 -9.63
C SER A 61 -4.66 8.33 -11.10
N ASP A 62 -5.10 9.55 -11.42
CA ASP A 62 -5.39 10.00 -12.78
C ASP A 62 -4.14 9.97 -13.67
N THR A 63 -2.96 10.25 -13.11
CA THR A 63 -1.69 10.29 -13.84
C THR A 63 -1.11 8.92 -14.20
N ILE A 64 -1.51 7.89 -13.45
CA ILE A 64 -1.09 6.49 -13.66
C ILE A 64 -2.22 5.67 -14.32
N SER A 65 -3.34 6.32 -14.66
CA SER A 65 -4.58 5.66 -15.04
C SER A 65 -4.49 4.90 -16.39
N GLY A 66 -5.03 3.68 -16.38
CA GLY A 66 -5.18 2.80 -17.54
C GLY A 66 -3.96 1.91 -17.82
N VAL A 67 -2.93 2.49 -18.44
CA VAL A 67 -1.86 1.74 -19.12
C VAL A 67 -1.02 0.92 -18.14
N ARG A 68 -0.53 1.55 -17.06
CA ARG A 68 0.32 0.88 -16.06
C ARG A 68 -0.41 -0.20 -15.26
N ARG A 69 -1.72 -0.04 -15.03
CA ARG A 69 -2.57 -1.08 -14.40
C ARG A 69 -2.78 -2.27 -15.33
N GLY A 70 -2.90 -2.04 -16.64
CA GLY A 70 -2.93 -3.11 -17.65
C GLY A 70 -1.60 -3.87 -17.70
N GLU A 71 -0.48 -3.14 -17.78
CA GLU A 71 0.87 -3.71 -17.81
C GLU A 71 1.23 -4.49 -16.55
N LEU A 72 0.87 -3.99 -15.36
CA LEU A 72 1.04 -4.72 -14.08
C LEU A 72 0.21 -6.01 -14.04
N ARG A 73 -0.93 -6.06 -14.72
CA ARG A 73 -1.75 -7.28 -14.85
C ARG A 73 -1.17 -8.25 -15.86
N GLU A 74 -0.55 -7.78 -16.95
CA GLU A 74 0.09 -8.63 -17.96
C GLU A 74 1.44 -9.19 -17.50
N ASN A 75 2.34 -8.35 -16.97
CA ASN A 75 3.63 -8.77 -16.40
C ASN A 75 3.48 -9.75 -15.22
N LYS A 76 2.27 -9.89 -14.65
CA LYS A 76 1.95 -10.87 -13.60
C LYS A 76 2.08 -12.32 -14.08
N LYS A 77 1.82 -12.59 -15.36
CA LYS A 77 1.89 -13.94 -15.94
C LYS A 77 3.33 -14.46 -16.05
N ASP A 78 4.29 -13.56 -16.24
CA ASP A 78 5.70 -13.93 -16.43
C ASP A 78 6.46 -14.12 -15.11
N VAL A 79 5.95 -13.54 -14.01
CA VAL A 79 6.57 -13.57 -12.67
C VAL A 79 6.08 -14.75 -11.81
N GLU A 80 4.95 -15.37 -12.15
CA GLU A 80 4.37 -16.55 -11.48
C GLU A 80 5.36 -17.74 -11.40
N GLY A 81 6.38 -17.77 -12.26
CA GLY A 81 7.40 -18.82 -12.25
C GLY A 81 8.57 -18.62 -11.26
N LYS A 82 8.73 -17.46 -10.60
CA LYS A 82 10.00 -17.17 -9.87
C LYS A 82 9.92 -16.59 -8.46
N THR A 83 8.77 -16.25 -7.90
CA THR A 83 8.76 -15.52 -6.61
C THR A 83 8.09 -16.32 -5.49
N ALA A 84 8.89 -16.85 -4.58
CA ALA A 84 8.46 -17.47 -3.32
C ALA A 84 7.98 -16.43 -2.26
N GLN A 85 7.40 -15.31 -2.70
CA GLN A 85 6.78 -14.33 -1.81
C GLN A 85 5.27 -14.36 -2.03
N ARG A 86 4.53 -14.58 -0.93
CA ARG A 86 3.07 -14.64 -0.97
C ARG A 86 2.53 -13.26 -1.32
N GLN A 87 2.12 -13.08 -2.57
CA GLN A 87 1.43 -11.87 -3.00
C GLN A 87 -0.04 -11.96 -2.57
N PHE A 88 -0.47 -11.03 -1.72
CA PHE A 88 -1.90 -10.81 -1.46
C PHE A 88 -2.36 -9.60 -2.26
N LEU A 89 -3.45 -9.75 -3.01
CA LEU A 89 -4.09 -8.67 -3.76
C LEU A 89 -5.54 -8.59 -3.30
N ILE A 90 -5.95 -7.41 -2.85
CA ILE A 90 -7.33 -7.11 -2.48
C ILE A 90 -7.86 -6.14 -3.53
N GLU A 91 -8.98 -6.49 -4.16
CA GLU A 91 -9.65 -5.61 -5.11
C GLU A 91 -10.62 -4.69 -4.36
N SER A 92 -10.50 -3.39 -4.60
CA SER A 92 -11.46 -2.40 -4.12
C SER A 92 -12.70 -2.44 -5.02
N ASN A 93 -13.82 -2.94 -4.49
CA ASN A 93 -15.12 -2.82 -5.15
C ASN A 93 -15.65 -1.41 -4.90
N HIS A 94 -15.58 -0.54 -5.92
CA HIS A 94 -16.27 0.76 -5.94
C HIS A 94 -17.63 0.64 -6.62
#